data_AF-A0A183EAW7-F1
#
_entry.id   AF-A0A183EAW7-F1
#
_cell.length_a   1.000
_cell.length_b   1.000
_cell.length_c   1.000
_cell.angle_alpha   90.00
_cell.angle_beta   90.00
_cell.angle_gamma   90.00
#
_symmetry.space_group_name_H-M   'P 1'
#
loop_
_entity.id
_entity.type
_entity.pdbx_description
1 polymer ?
#
loop_
_entity_poly.entity_id
_entity_poly.type
_entity_poly.pdbx_seq_one_letter_code
_entity_poly.pdbx_strand_id
1 'polypeptide(L)'
;MAENVRDDEDKMTLLYRLLELFVQLGHEGRKAGEKSAKVMKVSTGAGNLGVLIPKIASLLRRSTTIHSPPVRLRNLFRDFWFYCTVLGFNVARIGLWPEEWYEAACEIACKSPVLTPQESLRAELIANTTIKSDDISLAELQEIRATVLSEIQSSPDIAAVVNKLEFAHCIYLLSVFRVELMRALHSSEPGAVHSIFQYLEDK
;
A
#
# COMPACT_ATOMS: atom_id res chain seq x y z
N MET A 1 11.26 20.98 4.28
CA MET A 1 11.98 20.35 5.42
C MET A 1 12.55 18.97 5.09
N ALA A 2 11.92 18.15 4.24
CA ALA A 2 12.49 16.86 3.81
C ALA A 2 13.61 16.98 2.74
N GLU A 3 13.59 18.00 1.89
CA GLU A 3 14.56 18.16 0.78
C GLU A 3 16.01 18.49 1.20
N ASN A 4 16.25 18.85 2.47
CA ASN A 4 17.56 19.34 2.94
C ASN A 4 18.42 18.28 3.65
N VAL A 5 17.96 17.04 3.78
CA VAL A 5 18.73 15.98 4.42
C VAL A 5 19.76 15.45 3.42
N ARG A 6 21.04 15.78 3.62
CA ARG A 6 22.13 15.41 2.68
C ARG A 6 22.75 14.06 2.99
N ASP A 7 22.74 13.65 4.24
CA ASP A 7 23.31 12.39 4.70
C ASP A 7 22.33 11.23 4.50
N ASP A 8 22.83 10.09 4.00
CA ASP A 8 21.97 8.95 3.66
C ASP A 8 21.43 8.25 4.91
N GLU A 9 22.18 8.29 6.02
CA GLU A 9 21.73 7.76 7.31
C GLU A 9 20.60 8.60 7.90
N ASP A 10 20.72 9.93 7.86
CA ASP A 10 19.66 10.85 8.28
C ASP A 10 18.40 10.71 7.41
N LYS A 11 18.55 10.51 6.09
CA LYS A 11 17.40 10.27 5.19
C LYS A 11 16.68 8.99 5.56
N MET A 12 17.42 7.90 5.77
CA MET A 12 16.83 6.63 6.19
C MET A 12 16.13 6.77 7.53
N THR A 13 16.75 7.44 8.50
CA THR A 13 16.15 7.71 9.81
C THR A 13 14.84 8.49 9.68
N LEU A 14 14.80 9.52 8.83
CA LEU A 14 13.58 10.28 8.58
C LEU A 14 12.51 9.43 7.87
N LEU A 15 12.90 8.56 6.95
CA LEU A 15 11.99 7.65 6.26
C LEU A 15 11.29 6.70 7.24
N TYR A 16 12.06 6.10 8.15
CA TYR A 16 11.51 5.28 9.23
C TYR A 16 10.47 6.05 10.04
N ARG A 17 10.81 7.27 10.49
CA ARG A 17 9.91 8.10 11.30
C ARG A 17 8.63 8.48 10.56
N LEU A 18 8.72 8.84 9.27
CA LEU A 18 7.54 9.21 8.48
C LEU A 18 6.62 8.01 8.23
N LEU A 19 7.18 6.85 7.90
CA LEU A 19 6.40 5.62 7.73
C LEU A 19 5.76 5.17 9.05
N GLU A 20 6.50 5.23 10.16
CA GLU A 20 5.98 4.92 11.50
C GLU A 20 4.83 5.85 11.88
N LEU A 21 4.99 7.15 11.67
CA LEU A 21 3.94 8.13 11.93
C LEU A 21 2.70 7.84 11.06
N PHE A 22 2.89 7.51 9.78
CA PHE A 22 1.80 7.14 8.89
C PHE A 22 1.05 5.91 9.40
N VAL A 23 1.75 4.84 9.77
CA VAL A 23 1.12 3.62 10.29
C VAL A 23 0.42 3.88 11.63
N GLN A 24 1.02 4.68 12.52
CA GLN A 24 0.43 5.06 13.81
C GLN A 24 -0.88 5.84 13.63
N LEU A 25 -0.88 6.89 12.80
CA LEU A 25 -2.09 7.65 12.48
C LEU A 25 -3.17 6.77 11.84
N GLY A 26 -2.77 5.79 11.03
CA GLY A 26 -3.66 4.80 10.42
C GLY A 26 -4.33 3.91 11.47
N HIS A 27 -3.59 3.55 12.51
CA HIS A 27 -4.14 2.78 13.62
C HIS A 27 -5.06 3.63 14.50
N GLU A 28 -4.65 4.85 14.82
CA GLU A 28 -5.43 5.79 15.65
C GLU A 28 -6.76 6.15 15.00
N GLY A 29 -6.78 6.43 13.70
CA GLY A 29 -8.02 6.68 12.95
C GLY A 29 -9.03 5.53 13.07
N ARG A 30 -8.54 4.27 13.02
CA ARG A 30 -9.40 3.09 13.23
C ARG A 30 -9.89 2.94 14.67
N LYS A 31 -9.05 3.28 15.66
CA LYS A 31 -9.38 3.18 17.10
C LYS A 31 -10.33 4.28 17.59
N ALA A 32 -10.27 5.48 17.02
CA ALA A 32 -11.02 6.66 17.46
C ALA A 32 -12.54 6.60 17.18
N GLY A 33 -13.08 5.45 16.77
CA GLY A 33 -14.51 5.29 16.60
C GLY A 33 -15.06 5.92 15.32
N GLU A 34 -14.21 6.19 14.31
CA GLU A 34 -14.64 6.19 12.92
C GLU A 34 -15.10 4.76 12.57
N LYS A 35 -16.27 4.35 13.07
CA LYS A 35 -16.94 3.05 12.85
C LYS A 35 -17.40 2.86 11.39
N SER A 36 -16.67 3.40 10.44
CA SER A 36 -16.87 3.09 9.04
C SER A 36 -15.54 2.61 8.49
N ALA A 37 -15.39 1.29 8.57
CA ALA A 37 -14.63 0.47 7.65
C ALA A 37 -15.13 0.60 6.19
N LYS A 38 -15.59 1.79 5.78
CA LYS A 38 -15.98 2.06 4.41
C LYS A 38 -14.71 2.35 3.65
N VAL A 39 -14.13 1.29 3.11
CA VAL A 39 -13.04 1.32 2.14
C VAL A 39 -13.29 2.45 1.13
N MET A 40 -12.25 3.27 0.88
CA MET A 40 -12.29 4.37 -0.07
C MET A 40 -13.40 5.43 0.19
N LYS A 41 -13.59 5.87 1.44
CA LYS A 41 -14.44 7.05 1.76
C LYS A 41 -13.68 8.11 2.55
N VAL A 42 -14.12 9.37 2.42
CA VAL A 42 -13.52 10.51 3.13
C VAL A 42 -13.76 10.37 4.62
N SER A 43 -12.68 10.36 5.40
CA SER A 43 -12.71 10.63 6.84
C SER A 43 -11.64 11.66 7.20
N THR A 44 -11.85 12.35 8.32
CA THR A 44 -10.87 13.34 8.81
C THR A 44 -9.54 12.65 9.14
N GLY A 45 -9.58 11.42 9.67
CA GLY A 45 -8.38 10.61 9.89
C GLY A 45 -7.61 10.31 8.60
N ALA A 46 -8.30 9.98 7.52
CA ALA A 46 -7.69 9.71 6.22
C ALA A 46 -7.07 10.97 5.58
N GLY A 47 -7.67 12.15 5.77
CA GLY A 47 -7.05 13.42 5.33
C GLY A 47 -5.70 13.68 5.99
N ASN A 48 -5.59 13.46 7.30
CA ASN A 48 -4.34 13.66 8.04
C ASN A 48 -3.22 12.69 7.59
N LEU A 49 -3.60 11.45 7.25
CA LEU A 49 -2.70 10.44 6.72
C LEU A 49 -2.12 10.82 5.37
N GLY A 50 -2.99 11.21 4.42
CA GLY A 50 -2.58 11.48 3.05
C GLY A 50 -1.57 12.62 2.91
N VAL A 51 -1.59 13.61 3.82
CA VAL A 51 -0.62 14.73 3.86
C VAL A 51 0.84 14.25 4.04
N LEU A 52 1.06 13.05 4.59
CA LEU A 52 2.41 12.49 4.72
C LEU A 52 2.93 11.87 3.42
N ILE A 53 2.06 11.50 2.47
CA ILE A 53 2.45 10.82 1.22
C ILE A 53 3.41 11.71 0.40
N PRO A 54 3.12 12.99 0.09
CA PRO A 54 4.08 13.85 -0.61
C PRO A 54 5.41 14.04 0.12
N LYS A 55 5.41 14.01 1.47
CA LYS A 55 6.63 14.15 2.27
C LYS A 55 7.53 12.92 2.16
N ILE A 56 6.93 11.73 2.16
CA ILE A 56 7.64 10.46 1.95
C ILE A 56 8.18 10.40 0.52
N ALA A 57 7.38 10.79 -0.48
CA ALA A 57 7.81 10.84 -1.88
C ALA A 57 9.01 11.76 -2.08
N SER A 58 8.96 12.99 -1.54
CA SER A 58 10.06 13.96 -1.60
C SER A 58 11.38 13.39 -1.04
N LEU A 59 11.30 12.61 0.05
CA LEU A 59 12.46 11.96 0.65
C LEU A 59 13.03 10.85 -0.23
N LEU A 60 12.17 10.08 -0.90
CA LEU A 60 12.55 8.95 -1.75
C LEU A 60 12.95 9.35 -3.17
N ARG A 61 12.56 10.53 -3.66
CA ARG A 61 12.74 10.97 -5.05
C ARG A 61 14.19 10.81 -5.56
N ARG A 62 15.18 11.06 -4.69
CA ARG A 62 16.62 10.98 -5.02
C ARG A 62 17.30 9.69 -4.52
N SER A 63 16.53 8.76 -3.94
CA SER A 63 17.03 7.49 -3.45
C SER A 63 17.07 6.42 -4.54
N THR A 64 17.94 5.43 -4.37
CA THR A 64 17.90 4.20 -5.17
C THR A 64 16.69 3.36 -4.75
N THR A 65 16.22 2.50 -5.64
CA THR A 65 15.12 1.58 -5.31
C THR A 65 15.54 0.62 -4.20
N ILE A 66 14.65 0.42 -3.24
CA ILE A 66 14.92 -0.38 -2.04
C ILE A 66 14.60 -1.84 -2.36
N HIS A 67 15.62 -2.67 -2.61
CA HIS A 67 15.41 -4.08 -2.98
C HIS A 67 15.40 -5.04 -1.78
N SER A 68 16.31 -4.87 -0.82
CA SER A 68 16.48 -5.79 0.32
C SER A 68 16.47 -5.02 1.65
N PRO A 69 15.33 -4.43 2.02
CA PRO A 69 15.22 -3.68 3.26
C PRO A 69 15.33 -4.59 4.50
N PRO A 70 15.80 -4.06 5.65
CA PRO A 70 15.62 -4.72 6.93
C PRO A 70 14.14 -5.03 7.22
N VAL A 71 13.88 -6.09 7.97
CA VAL A 71 12.53 -6.58 8.31
C VAL A 71 11.58 -5.47 8.77
N ARG A 72 12.07 -4.57 9.64
CA ARG A 72 11.27 -3.44 10.16
C ARG A 72 10.80 -2.51 9.04
N LEU A 73 11.69 -2.09 8.14
CA LEU A 73 11.36 -1.18 7.06
C LEU A 73 10.40 -1.82 6.05
N ARG A 74 10.61 -3.10 5.75
CA ARG A 74 9.69 -3.86 4.90
C ARG A 74 8.27 -3.88 5.48
N ASN A 75 8.14 -4.17 6.77
CA ASN A 75 6.84 -4.20 7.44
C ASN A 75 6.15 -2.84 7.41
N LEU A 76 6.91 -1.76 7.63
CA LEU A 76 6.40 -0.39 7.52
C LEU A 76 5.89 -0.05 6.11
N PHE A 77 6.65 -0.39 5.06
CA PHE A 77 6.18 -0.20 3.68
C PHE A 77 4.94 -1.02 3.39
N ARG A 78 4.89 -2.27 3.86
CA ARG A 78 3.72 -3.13 3.67
C ARG A 78 2.47 -2.53 4.31
N ASP A 79 2.57 -2.10 5.57
CA ASP A 79 1.45 -1.46 6.27
C ASP A 79 1.05 -0.13 5.62
N PHE A 80 2.04 0.67 5.19
CA PHE A 80 1.81 1.88 4.39
C PHE A 80 0.97 1.60 3.14
N TRP A 81 1.35 0.58 2.36
CA TRP A 81 0.64 0.22 1.13
C TRP A 81 -0.75 -0.36 1.39
N PHE A 82 -0.92 -1.12 2.47
CA PHE A 82 -2.24 -1.62 2.88
C PHE A 82 -3.17 -0.47 3.24
N TYR A 83 -2.70 0.51 4.01
CA TYR A 83 -3.47 1.71 4.30
C TYR A 83 -3.78 2.51 3.03
N CYS A 84 -2.83 2.69 2.11
CA CYS A 84 -3.08 3.36 0.84
C CYS A 84 -4.17 2.66 0.03
N THR A 85 -4.18 1.33 0.00
CA THR A 85 -5.21 0.53 -0.70
C THR A 85 -6.58 0.64 -0.04
N VAL A 86 -6.64 0.52 1.29
CA VAL A 86 -7.89 0.62 2.06
C VAL A 86 -8.51 2.02 1.95
N LEU A 87 -7.68 3.07 1.97
CA LEU A 87 -8.14 4.46 1.92
C LEU A 87 -8.26 5.01 0.50
N GLY A 88 -7.75 4.30 -0.51
CA GLY A 88 -7.82 4.69 -1.92
C GLY A 88 -6.80 5.74 -2.35
N PHE A 89 -5.70 5.93 -1.60
CA PHE A 89 -4.62 6.86 -1.99
C PHE A 89 -3.88 6.40 -3.25
N ASN A 90 -3.88 5.11 -3.54
CA ASN A 90 -3.25 4.52 -4.72
C ASN A 90 -4.23 4.28 -5.88
N VAL A 91 -5.36 5.00 -5.93
CA VAL A 91 -6.34 4.93 -7.02
C VAL A 91 -6.35 6.24 -7.79
N ALA A 92 -5.97 6.17 -9.08
CA ALA A 92 -5.99 7.33 -9.95
C ALA A 92 -7.43 7.84 -10.12
N ARG A 93 -7.62 9.16 -10.12
CA ARG A 93 -8.89 9.82 -10.48
C ARG A 93 -10.12 9.33 -9.71
N ILE A 94 -9.94 8.82 -8.48
CA ILE A 94 -11.05 8.42 -7.61
C ILE A 94 -11.95 9.60 -7.19
N GLY A 95 -11.46 10.85 -7.36
CA GLY A 95 -12.19 12.08 -7.03
C GLY A 95 -12.30 12.35 -5.52
N LEU A 96 -11.62 11.55 -4.70
CA LEU A 96 -11.68 11.58 -3.23
C LEU A 96 -10.55 12.39 -2.60
N TRP A 97 -9.36 12.31 -3.20
CA TRP A 97 -8.11 12.84 -2.67
C TRP A 97 -7.46 13.82 -3.65
N PRO A 98 -6.62 14.75 -3.17
CA PRO A 98 -5.78 15.57 -4.03
C PRO A 98 -4.98 14.71 -5.02
N GLU A 99 -4.93 15.13 -6.29
CA GLU A 99 -4.25 14.38 -7.37
C GLU A 99 -2.75 14.21 -7.07
N GLU A 100 -2.12 15.23 -6.48
CA GLU A 100 -0.73 15.22 -6.01
C GLU A 100 -0.42 14.08 -5.02
N TRP A 101 -1.41 13.56 -4.28
CA TRP A 101 -1.17 12.42 -3.37
C TRP A 101 -1.01 11.12 -4.15
N TYR A 102 -1.81 10.94 -5.21
CA TYR A 102 -1.67 9.81 -6.11
C TYR A 102 -0.34 9.88 -6.88
N GLU A 103 0.02 11.06 -7.40
CA GLU A 103 1.31 11.27 -8.06
C GLU A 103 2.49 10.96 -7.12
N ALA A 104 2.42 11.43 -5.88
CA ALA A 104 3.40 11.10 -4.85
C ALA A 104 3.42 9.59 -4.53
N ALA A 105 2.27 8.92 -4.50
CA ALA A 105 2.22 7.46 -4.34
C ALA A 105 2.92 6.75 -5.51
N CYS A 106 2.78 7.22 -6.75
CA CYS A 106 3.52 6.67 -7.89
C CYS A 106 5.04 6.79 -7.70
N GLU A 107 5.54 7.94 -7.22
CA GLU A 107 6.96 8.12 -6.90
C GLU A 107 7.45 7.13 -5.82
N ILE A 108 6.66 6.95 -4.75
CA ILE A 108 6.99 6.00 -3.68
C ILE A 108 6.97 4.56 -4.18
N ALA A 109 6.03 4.19 -5.07
CA ALA A 109 5.93 2.85 -5.63
C ALA A 109 7.18 2.45 -6.43
N CYS A 110 7.76 3.41 -7.17
CA CYS A 110 8.99 3.21 -7.93
C CYS A 110 10.22 2.92 -7.04
N LYS A 111 10.19 3.34 -5.77
CA LYS A 111 11.29 3.18 -4.82
C LYS A 111 11.03 2.13 -3.74
N SER A 112 9.78 1.73 -3.56
CA SER A 112 9.36 0.76 -2.55
C SER A 112 9.91 -0.64 -2.82
N PRO A 113 10.15 -1.43 -1.76
CA PRO A 113 10.43 -2.86 -1.90
C PRO A 113 9.19 -3.62 -2.42
N VAL A 114 9.43 -4.83 -2.93
CA VAL A 114 8.35 -5.78 -3.21
C VAL A 114 7.66 -6.21 -1.91
N LEU A 115 6.36 -6.50 -1.99
CA LEU A 115 5.53 -6.92 -0.86
C LEU A 115 5.51 -8.44 -0.69
N THR A 116 6.59 -9.13 -1.05
CA THR A 116 6.67 -10.59 -0.91
C THR A 116 6.68 -10.97 0.57
N PRO A 117 5.94 -12.02 0.96
CA PRO A 117 6.02 -12.57 2.31
C PRO A 117 7.42 -13.17 2.55
N GLN A 118 7.83 -13.26 3.81
CA GLN A 118 9.02 -14.01 4.24
C GLN A 118 8.70 -15.46 4.58
N GLU A 119 7.48 -15.71 5.03
CA GLU A 119 7.01 -17.04 5.42
C GLU A 119 5.69 -17.31 4.68
N SER A 120 4.80 -18.09 5.30
CA SER A 120 3.46 -18.28 4.76
C SER A 120 2.72 -16.94 4.68
N LEU A 121 2.30 -16.56 3.47
CA LEU A 121 1.43 -15.40 3.25
C LEU A 121 0.22 -15.42 4.19
N ARG A 122 -0.39 -16.61 4.37
CA ARG A 122 -1.55 -16.79 5.25
C ARG A 122 -1.20 -16.41 6.70
N ALA A 123 -0.06 -16.86 7.23
CA ALA A 123 0.36 -16.55 8.58
C ALA A 123 0.62 -15.05 8.76
N GLU A 124 1.29 -14.42 7.78
CA GLU A 124 1.59 -12.99 7.83
C GLU A 124 0.34 -12.11 7.72
N LEU A 125 -0.63 -12.48 6.89
CA LEU A 125 -1.90 -11.76 6.79
C LEU A 125 -2.74 -11.90 8.06
N ILE A 126 -2.77 -13.08 8.69
CA ILE A 126 -3.47 -13.31 9.97
C ILE A 126 -2.82 -12.48 11.10
N ALA A 127 -1.49 -12.40 11.13
CA ALA A 127 -0.76 -11.63 12.14
C ALA A 127 -0.84 -10.10 11.91
N ASN A 128 -1.21 -9.66 10.70
CA ASN A 128 -1.18 -8.24 10.36
C ASN A 128 -2.35 -7.47 10.97
N THR A 129 -2.05 -6.54 11.88
CA THR A 129 -3.06 -5.74 12.58
C THR A 129 -3.65 -4.62 11.71
N THR A 130 -3.00 -4.25 10.60
CA THR A 130 -3.42 -3.24 9.64
C THR A 130 -4.61 -3.69 8.77
N ILE A 131 -4.87 -4.99 8.60
CA ILE A 131 -5.94 -5.47 7.71
C ILE A 131 -6.86 -6.49 8.37
N LYS A 132 -7.05 -6.38 9.69
CA LYS A 132 -7.95 -7.27 10.44
C LYS A 132 -9.35 -7.29 9.86
N SER A 133 -9.86 -8.49 9.62
CA SER A 133 -11.18 -8.74 9.02
C SER A 133 -12.35 -8.55 9.99
N ASP A 134 -12.09 -8.47 11.30
CA ASP A 134 -13.11 -8.61 12.35
C ASP A 134 -14.24 -7.55 12.29
N ASP A 135 -13.95 -6.38 11.71
CA ASP A 135 -14.90 -5.26 11.60
C ASP A 135 -15.48 -5.07 10.18
N ILE A 136 -15.24 -6.00 9.24
CA ILE A 136 -15.65 -5.87 7.84
C ILE A 136 -16.97 -6.58 7.57
N SER A 137 -17.96 -5.85 7.05
CA SER A 137 -19.24 -6.43 6.64
C SER A 137 -19.09 -7.27 5.37
N LEU A 138 -19.99 -8.24 5.18
CA LEU A 138 -20.03 -9.04 3.94
C LEU A 138 -20.20 -8.15 2.70
N ALA A 139 -20.97 -7.06 2.80
CA ALA A 139 -21.18 -6.13 1.69
C ALA A 139 -19.86 -5.44 1.28
N GLU A 140 -19.08 -4.93 2.25
CA GLU A 140 -17.77 -4.31 1.99
C GLU A 140 -16.79 -5.32 1.38
N LEU A 141 -16.80 -6.57 1.85
CA LEU A 141 -15.98 -7.62 1.25
C LEU A 141 -16.35 -7.88 -0.22
N GLN A 142 -17.64 -7.87 -0.56
CA GLN A 142 -18.09 -8.03 -1.94
C GLN A 142 -17.71 -6.82 -2.82
N GLU A 143 -17.79 -5.60 -2.30
CA GLU A 143 -17.33 -4.39 -3.02
C GLU A 143 -15.83 -4.46 -3.36
N ILE A 144 -15.01 -4.96 -2.43
CA ILE A 144 -13.57 -5.10 -2.64
C ILE A 144 -13.28 -6.22 -3.65
N ARG A 145 -13.98 -7.35 -3.57
CA ARG A 145 -13.86 -8.43 -4.56
C ARG A 145 -14.26 -7.97 -5.96
N ALA A 146 -15.32 -7.16 -6.06
CA ALA A 146 -15.71 -6.53 -7.32
C ALA A 146 -14.62 -5.58 -7.84
N THR A 147 -13.98 -4.81 -6.95
CA THR A 147 -12.84 -3.96 -7.29
C THR A 147 -11.67 -4.77 -7.84
N VAL A 148 -11.30 -5.89 -7.18
CA VAL A 148 -10.26 -6.81 -7.67
C VAL A 148 -10.54 -7.28 -9.09
N LEU A 149 -11.78 -7.73 -9.35
CA LEU A 149 -12.18 -8.25 -10.66
C LEU A 149 -12.23 -7.16 -11.74
N SER A 150 -12.56 -5.94 -11.35
CA SER A 150 -12.59 -4.78 -12.24
C SER A 150 -11.18 -4.32 -12.65
N GLU A 151 -10.21 -4.36 -11.73
CA GLU A 151 -8.87 -3.83 -11.96
C GLU A 151 -7.92 -4.84 -12.61
N ILE A 152 -7.95 -6.11 -12.18
CA ILE A 152 -7.00 -7.11 -12.66
C ILE A 152 -7.47 -7.67 -14.00
N GLN A 153 -8.60 -8.38 -13.98
CA GLN A 153 -9.29 -8.91 -15.15
C GLN A 153 -10.54 -9.67 -14.67
N SER A 154 -11.65 -9.49 -15.38
CA SER A 154 -12.87 -10.27 -15.15
C SER A 154 -12.87 -11.50 -16.06
N SER A 155 -12.69 -12.68 -15.46
CA SER A 155 -12.88 -14.00 -16.10
C SER A 155 -13.60 -14.92 -15.11
N PRO A 156 -14.44 -15.88 -15.57
CA PRO A 156 -15.10 -16.84 -14.68
C PRO A 156 -14.14 -17.57 -13.74
N ASP A 157 -12.96 -17.95 -14.23
CA ASP A 157 -11.95 -18.67 -13.44
C ASP A 157 -11.36 -17.78 -12.34
N ILE A 158 -11.04 -16.54 -12.68
CA ILE A 158 -10.53 -15.54 -11.72
C ILE A 158 -11.61 -15.21 -10.69
N ALA A 159 -12.85 -15.01 -11.12
CA ALA A 159 -13.98 -14.74 -10.24
C ALA A 159 -14.20 -15.88 -9.24
N ALA A 160 -14.09 -17.14 -9.67
CA ALA A 160 -14.21 -18.29 -8.77
C ALA A 160 -13.13 -18.31 -7.67
N VAL A 161 -11.91 -17.84 -7.97
CA VAL A 161 -10.83 -17.70 -6.99
C VAL A 161 -11.07 -16.48 -6.09
N VAL A 162 -11.33 -15.31 -6.66
CA VAL A 162 -11.53 -14.04 -5.92
C VAL A 162 -12.69 -14.14 -4.94
N ASN A 163 -13.77 -14.83 -5.31
CA ASN A 163 -14.92 -15.05 -4.42
C ASN A 163 -14.61 -15.88 -3.17
N LYS A 164 -13.47 -16.59 -3.14
CA LYS A 164 -12.99 -17.33 -1.96
C LYS A 164 -12.01 -16.51 -1.11
N LEU A 165 -11.52 -15.37 -1.60
CA LEU A 165 -10.54 -14.55 -0.88
C LEU A 165 -11.20 -13.79 0.28
N GLU A 166 -10.56 -13.81 1.43
CA GLU A 166 -10.97 -12.96 2.56
C GLU A 166 -10.50 -11.52 2.35
N PHE A 167 -10.96 -10.61 3.20
CA PHE A 167 -10.63 -9.17 3.13
C PHE A 167 -9.12 -8.93 3.04
N ALA A 168 -8.34 -9.50 3.96
CA ALA A 168 -6.89 -9.34 4.00
C ALA A 168 -6.20 -9.79 2.70
N HIS A 169 -6.66 -10.89 2.11
CA HIS A 169 -6.12 -11.38 0.83
C HIS A 169 -6.44 -10.43 -0.32
N CYS A 170 -7.66 -9.86 -0.34
CA CYS A 170 -8.03 -8.88 -1.37
C CYS A 170 -7.23 -7.58 -1.26
N ILE A 171 -7.02 -7.07 -0.04
CA ILE A 171 -6.19 -5.88 0.19
C ILE A 171 -4.74 -6.15 -0.19
N TYR A 172 -4.19 -7.31 0.16
CA TYR A 172 -2.85 -7.71 -0.26
C TYR A 172 -2.72 -7.72 -1.79
N LEU A 173 -3.64 -8.40 -2.47
CA LEU A 173 -3.62 -8.53 -3.92
C LEU A 173 -3.74 -7.17 -4.63
N LEU A 174 -4.68 -6.32 -4.21
CA LEU A 174 -4.80 -4.96 -4.75
C LEU A 174 -3.56 -4.11 -4.49
N SER A 175 -2.95 -4.24 -3.30
CA SER A 175 -1.74 -3.49 -2.96
C SER A 175 -0.57 -3.90 -3.86
N VAL A 176 -0.34 -5.20 -4.05
CA VAL A 176 0.67 -5.70 -4.98
C VAL A 176 0.39 -5.20 -6.40
N PHE A 177 -0.83 -5.44 -6.90
CA PHE A 177 -1.21 -5.07 -8.25
C PHE A 177 -0.99 -3.58 -8.53
N ARG A 178 -1.49 -2.71 -7.66
CA ARG A 178 -1.39 -1.26 -7.83
C ARG A 178 0.05 -0.75 -7.69
N VAL A 179 0.83 -1.27 -6.74
CA VAL A 179 2.24 -0.89 -6.58
C VAL A 179 3.04 -1.25 -7.83
N GLU A 180 2.89 -2.47 -8.33
CA GLU A 180 3.61 -2.91 -9.52
C GLU A 180 3.11 -2.22 -10.79
N LEU A 181 1.81 -1.91 -10.89
CA LEU A 181 1.26 -1.11 -11.98
C LEU A 181 1.85 0.32 -11.97
N MET A 182 1.85 0.99 -10.82
CA MET A 182 2.47 2.31 -10.68
C MET A 182 3.97 2.27 -11.01
N ARG A 183 4.69 1.25 -10.51
CA ARG A 183 6.11 1.06 -10.82
C ARG A 183 6.36 0.84 -12.31
N ALA A 184 5.53 0.03 -12.97
CA ALA A 184 5.64 -0.25 -14.41
C ALA A 184 5.36 1.00 -15.26
N LEU A 185 4.42 1.85 -14.85
CA LEU A 185 4.02 3.05 -15.59
C LEU A 185 4.92 4.26 -15.34
N HIS A 186 5.50 4.39 -14.15
CA HIS A 186 6.17 5.63 -13.71
C HIS A 186 7.68 5.50 -13.46
N SER A 187 8.23 4.28 -13.37
CA SER A 187 9.66 4.12 -13.12
C SER A 187 10.48 4.33 -14.38
N SER A 188 11.58 5.07 -14.26
CA SER A 188 12.60 5.22 -15.31
C SER A 188 13.70 4.16 -15.24
N GLU A 189 13.70 3.29 -14.22
CA GLU A 189 14.74 2.28 -14.01
C GLU A 189 14.57 1.10 -15.00
N PRO A 190 15.61 0.75 -15.78
CA PRO A 190 15.60 -0.43 -16.64
C PRO A 190 15.38 -1.70 -15.80
N GLY A 191 14.28 -2.40 -16.02
CA GLY A 191 13.92 -3.62 -15.27
C GLY A 191 12.99 -3.40 -14.09
N ALA A 192 12.44 -2.19 -13.88
CA ALA A 192 11.43 -1.93 -12.85
C ALA A 192 10.22 -2.88 -12.93
N VAL A 193 9.84 -3.29 -14.15
CA VAL A 193 8.77 -4.27 -14.40
C VAL A 193 9.13 -5.66 -13.88
N HIS A 194 10.42 -6.00 -13.75
CA HIS A 194 10.83 -7.35 -13.34
C HIS A 194 10.45 -7.66 -11.88
N SER A 195 10.19 -6.64 -11.07
CA SER A 195 9.75 -6.82 -9.68
C SER A 195 8.49 -7.67 -9.55
N ILE A 196 7.60 -7.67 -10.55
CA ILE A 196 6.40 -8.53 -10.54
C ILE A 196 6.74 -10.02 -10.52
N PHE A 197 7.86 -10.42 -11.13
CA PHE A 197 8.26 -11.83 -11.19
C PHE A 197 8.68 -12.36 -9.81
N GLN A 198 9.12 -11.49 -8.90
CA GLN A 198 9.49 -11.89 -7.54
C GLN A 198 8.30 -12.43 -6.72
N TYR A 199 7.07 -12.09 -7.09
CA TYR A 199 5.86 -12.65 -6.46
C TYR A 199 5.48 -14.02 -7.01
N LEU A 200 6.07 -14.43 -8.14
CA LEU A 200 5.84 -15.72 -8.78
C LEU A 200 6.94 -16.74 -8.45
N GLU A 201 8.03 -16.29 -7.83
CA GLU A 201 9.09 -17.16 -7.33
C GLU A 201 8.56 -18.00 -6.18
N ASP A 202 8.64 -19.32 -6.33
CA ASP A 202 8.42 -20.27 -5.23
C ASP A 202 9.69 -20.26 -4.36
N LYS A 203 9.57 -19.83 -3.11
CA LYS A 203 10.69 -19.68 -2.16
C LYS A 203 10.59 -20.66 -1.00
#